data_AF-A0A669DMQ5-F1
#
_entry.id   AF-A0A669DMQ5-F1
#
_cell.length_a   1.000
_cell.length_b   1.000
_cell.length_c   1.000
_cell.angle_alpha   90.00
_cell.angle_beta   90.00
_cell.angle_gamma   90.00
#
_symmetry.space_group_name_H-M   'P 1'
#
loop_
_entity.id
_entity.type
_entity.pdbx_description
1 polymer ?
#
loop_
_entity_poly.entity_id
_entity_poly.type
_entity_poly.pdbx_seq_one_letter_code
_entity_poly.pdbx_strand_id
1 'polypeptide(L)'
;MSVSTGAALLWILLLTFTVSTVSGAQKLTLTAESGATINIRNNNKVKGCQVCTGLLIKKCNAESLNYLKGSTVELRCSRPQDVFSIEIVRRITCTTKSCSGHIIQTDFSSIDALRFNRTFTWNLVAAAPKAFQIDFTKTGLKQINPSEKCPDRHTYTLQAFQSTGNVAVEQYCRSGTISTALILKSGSFSVDVPAEQKLQNDKFDVTVGEKIKWPQKLTLTAEPGATINIRNSNKVKDCQVCTGSLIKKCNAESLNSFSGSTVSVELECSRPQDVFSIEIVRRINCTTESCSGHIIQTDSNSIDALRFNRTFTWNLTAAAPKAFQINFTKTGLKQINPSEKCPDRHTYTLQAFQSTGNVAVGKYCRSGTISTALILKSGSFSVDVPAEQKLQNDKFDVTVGEKIKCEFSYSHCFVFHPK
;
A
#
# COMPACT_ATOMS: atom_id res chain seq x y z
N MET A 1 -47.14 29.93 -93.55
CA MET A 1 -45.91 29.61 -94.32
C MET A 1 -44.80 30.40 -93.64
N SER A 2 -43.74 29.88 -93.03
CA SER A 2 -43.05 28.59 -93.14
C SER A 2 -42.46 28.24 -91.77
N VAL A 3 -42.48 26.94 -91.46
CA VAL A 3 -41.91 26.29 -90.28
C VAL A 3 -40.39 26.21 -90.45
N SER A 4 -39.61 26.46 -89.40
CA SER A 4 -38.25 25.93 -89.30
C SER A 4 -37.97 25.51 -87.86
N THR A 5 -37.80 24.20 -87.71
CA THR A 5 -37.58 23.44 -86.50
C THR A 5 -36.12 23.52 -86.06
N GLY A 6 -35.86 24.04 -84.86
CA GLY A 6 -34.58 23.92 -84.16
C GLY A 6 -34.77 23.16 -82.85
N ALA A 7 -34.35 21.90 -82.82
CA ALA A 7 -34.37 21.07 -81.61
C ALA A 7 -33.31 21.57 -80.61
N ALA A 8 -33.74 22.14 -79.49
CA ALA A 8 -32.87 22.46 -78.36
C ALA A 8 -32.78 21.26 -77.41
N LEU A 9 -31.66 20.54 -77.49
CA LEU A 9 -31.28 19.48 -76.54
C LEU A 9 -30.94 20.11 -75.18
N LEU A 10 -31.68 19.70 -74.14
CA LEU A 10 -31.28 19.87 -72.74
C LEU A 10 -29.92 19.20 -72.50
N TRP A 11 -28.90 19.98 -72.17
CA TRP A 11 -27.74 19.49 -71.42
C TRP A 11 -27.74 20.16 -70.05
N ILE A 12 -28.28 19.43 -69.07
CA ILE A 12 -28.15 19.73 -67.65
C ILE A 12 -26.66 19.56 -67.32
N LEU A 13 -25.95 20.67 -67.12
CA LEU A 13 -24.62 20.69 -66.53
C LEU A 13 -24.74 20.29 -65.05
N LEU A 14 -24.77 18.99 -64.78
CA LEU A 14 -24.46 18.41 -63.49
C LEU A 14 -22.98 18.66 -63.22
N LEU A 15 -22.68 19.77 -62.52
CA LEU A 15 -21.41 19.95 -61.82
C LEU A 15 -21.35 18.90 -60.71
N THR A 16 -20.94 17.68 -61.06
CA THR A 16 -20.44 16.71 -60.08
C THR A 16 -19.16 17.29 -59.51
N PHE A 17 -19.26 17.95 -58.36
CA PHE A 17 -18.10 18.11 -57.48
C PHE A 17 -17.71 16.71 -57.02
N THR A 18 -16.84 16.06 -57.79
CA THR A 18 -16.02 14.99 -57.24
C THR A 18 -15.14 15.64 -56.19
N VAL A 19 -15.56 15.60 -54.92
CA VAL A 19 -14.64 15.79 -53.81
C VAL A 19 -13.71 14.59 -53.87
N SER A 20 -12.66 14.70 -54.67
CA SER A 20 -11.50 13.83 -54.57
C SER A 20 -10.88 14.13 -53.22
N THR A 21 -11.29 13.38 -52.19
CA THR A 21 -10.56 13.31 -50.93
C THR A 21 -9.21 12.70 -51.28
N VAL A 22 -8.22 13.55 -51.52
CA VAL A 22 -6.83 13.13 -51.53
C VAL A 22 -6.57 12.63 -50.11
N SER A 23 -6.68 11.32 -49.89
CA SER A 23 -6.27 10.67 -48.65
C SER A 23 -4.74 10.72 -48.62
N GLY A 24 -4.19 11.90 -48.36
CA GLY A 24 -2.76 12.13 -48.28
C GLY A 24 -2.20 11.35 -47.11
N ALA A 25 -1.55 10.23 -47.39
CA ALA A 25 -0.81 9.50 -46.37
C ALA A 25 0.43 10.32 -45.99
N GLN A 26 0.49 10.80 -44.75
CA GLN A 26 1.64 11.56 -44.25
C GLN A 26 2.69 10.58 -43.74
N LYS A 27 3.91 10.65 -44.26
CA LYS A 27 5.05 9.90 -43.73
C LYS A 27 5.65 10.68 -42.57
N LEU A 28 5.85 10.02 -41.44
CA LEU A 28 6.48 10.57 -40.26
C LEU A 28 7.65 9.66 -39.86
N THR A 29 8.85 10.21 -39.86
CA THR A 29 10.04 9.48 -39.38
C THR A 29 10.27 9.80 -37.92
N LEU A 30 10.19 8.78 -37.08
CA LEU A 30 10.43 8.88 -35.64
C LEU A 30 11.65 8.06 -35.28
N THR A 31 12.68 8.74 -34.80
CA THR A 31 13.90 8.10 -34.29
C THR A 31 13.81 8.04 -32.77
N ALA A 32 13.78 6.82 -32.23
CA ALA A 32 13.90 6.61 -30.80
C ALA A 32 15.39 6.55 -30.43
N GLU A 33 15.76 7.22 -29.35
CA GLU A 33 17.08 7.02 -28.73
C GLU A 33 17.20 5.60 -28.16
N SER A 34 18.43 5.14 -27.95
CA SER A 34 18.69 3.80 -27.40
C SER A 34 17.96 3.59 -26.07
N GLY A 35 17.15 2.54 -25.99
CA GLY A 35 16.38 2.17 -24.78
C GLY A 35 15.04 2.90 -24.60
N ALA A 36 14.67 3.82 -25.49
CA ALA A 36 13.34 4.42 -25.51
C ALA A 36 12.37 3.63 -26.40
N THR A 37 11.08 3.75 -26.11
CA THR A 37 9.99 3.19 -26.92
C THR A 37 9.03 4.29 -27.31
N ILE A 38 8.63 4.32 -28.58
CA ILE A 38 7.66 5.29 -29.07
C ILE A 38 6.32 4.58 -29.26
N ASN A 39 5.27 5.17 -28.71
CA ASN A 39 3.89 4.77 -28.91
C ASN A 39 3.14 5.89 -29.65
N ILE A 40 2.28 5.52 -30.60
CA ILE A 40 1.39 6.45 -31.29
C ILE A 40 -0.04 6.03 -30.97
N ARG A 41 -0.83 6.94 -30.42
CA ARG A 41 -2.19 6.65 -29.92
C ARG A 41 -3.23 7.51 -30.63
N ASN A 42 -4.31 6.88 -31.10
CA ASN A 42 -5.51 7.57 -31.56
C ASN A 42 -6.41 7.84 -30.34
N ASN A 43 -6.16 8.95 -29.63
CA ASN A 43 -6.79 9.21 -28.33
C ASN A 43 -8.32 9.27 -28.38
N ASN A 44 -8.87 9.72 -29.51
CA ASN A 44 -10.30 9.93 -29.71
C ASN A 44 -10.97 8.80 -30.51
N LYS A 45 -10.24 7.70 -30.80
CA LYS A 45 -10.72 6.56 -31.61
C LYS A 45 -11.40 6.98 -32.91
N VAL A 46 -10.85 7.99 -33.58
CA VAL A 46 -11.42 8.53 -34.82
C VAL A 46 -11.38 7.45 -35.90
N LYS A 47 -12.55 7.12 -36.46
CA LYS A 47 -12.69 6.10 -37.50
C LYS A 47 -12.03 6.56 -38.80
N GLY A 48 -11.41 5.63 -39.52
CA GLY A 48 -10.77 5.88 -40.82
C GLY A 48 -9.32 6.36 -40.74
N CYS A 49 -8.79 6.62 -39.54
CA CYS A 49 -7.37 6.95 -39.36
C CYS A 49 -6.56 5.70 -38.95
N GLN A 50 -5.43 5.47 -39.62
CA GLN A 50 -4.59 4.28 -39.40
C GLN A 50 -3.11 4.64 -39.31
N VAL A 51 -2.38 3.93 -38.44
CA VAL A 51 -0.92 3.99 -38.34
C VAL A 51 -0.35 2.74 -39.01
N CYS A 52 0.45 2.93 -40.05
CA CYS A 52 1.05 1.85 -40.82
C CYS A 52 2.58 1.80 -40.61
N THR A 53 3.13 0.59 -40.48
CA THR A 53 4.57 0.32 -40.37
C THR A 53 5.04 -0.63 -41.45
N GLY A 54 6.31 -0.50 -41.86
CA GLY A 54 6.95 -1.35 -42.87
C GLY A 54 7.15 -0.66 -44.21
N LEU A 55 8.33 -0.87 -44.83
CA LEU A 55 8.69 -0.28 -46.13
C LEU A 55 8.10 -1.07 -47.32
N LEU A 56 7.99 -2.40 -47.19
CA LEU A 56 7.58 -3.31 -48.27
C LEU A 56 6.23 -4.01 -48.00
N ILE A 57 5.97 -4.43 -46.76
CA ILE A 57 4.67 -4.99 -46.35
C ILE A 57 4.12 -4.08 -45.24
N LYS A 58 3.09 -3.30 -45.58
CA LYS A 58 2.48 -2.34 -44.66
C LYS A 58 1.57 -3.06 -43.66
N LYS A 59 1.95 -3.09 -42.39
CA LYS A 59 1.06 -3.48 -41.29
C LYS A 59 0.39 -2.23 -40.73
N CYS A 60 -0.92 -2.12 -40.90
CA CYS A 60 -1.71 -0.99 -40.45
C CYS A 60 -2.54 -1.35 -39.21
N ASN A 61 -2.53 -0.47 -38.21
CA ASN A 61 -3.35 -0.59 -37.01
C ASN A 61 -4.23 0.67 -36.88
N ALA A 62 -5.51 0.49 -36.52
CA ALA A 62 -6.50 1.55 -36.44
C ALA A 62 -6.49 2.32 -35.10
N GLU A 63 -5.96 1.73 -34.02
CA GLU A 63 -6.14 2.27 -32.67
C GLU A 63 -4.84 2.79 -32.06
N SER A 64 -3.75 2.02 -32.14
CA SER A 64 -2.46 2.42 -31.60
C SER A 64 -1.35 1.56 -32.17
N LEU A 65 -0.13 2.08 -32.12
CA LEU A 65 1.06 1.30 -32.39
C LEU A 65 2.06 1.49 -31.26
N ASN A 66 2.44 0.39 -30.62
CA ASN A 66 3.30 0.38 -29.44
C ASN A 66 4.68 -0.16 -29.80
N TYR A 67 5.72 0.28 -29.07
CA TYR A 67 7.07 -0.29 -29.12
C TYR A 67 7.86 -0.10 -30.44
N LEU A 68 7.85 1.11 -31.00
CA LEU A 68 8.75 1.43 -32.11
C LEU A 68 10.19 1.67 -31.61
N LYS A 69 11.15 0.92 -32.15
CA LYS A 69 12.60 1.18 -32.03
C LYS A 69 13.11 1.80 -33.32
N GLY A 70 12.87 3.10 -33.51
CA GLY A 70 13.35 3.86 -34.68
C GLY A 70 12.80 3.36 -36.02
N SER A 71 11.70 3.95 -36.49
CA SER A 71 11.08 3.52 -37.75
C SER A 71 10.33 4.67 -38.41
N THR A 72 10.28 4.67 -39.73
CA THR A 72 9.34 5.52 -40.48
C THR A 72 7.95 4.89 -40.40
N VAL A 73 6.98 5.70 -39.97
CA VAL A 73 5.56 5.34 -39.93
C VAL A 73 4.80 6.14 -40.99
N GLU A 74 3.76 5.53 -41.55
CA GLU A 74 2.83 6.20 -42.46
C GLU A 74 1.50 6.39 -41.74
N LEU A 75 1.10 7.65 -41.56
CA LEU A 75 -0.16 8.03 -40.97
C LEU A 75 -1.18 8.27 -42.09
N ARG A 76 -2.18 7.40 -42.16
CA ARG A 76 -3.28 7.52 -43.12
C ARG A 76 -4.45 8.20 -42.43
N CYS A 77 -4.50 9.52 -42.55
CA CYS A 77 -5.52 10.36 -41.94
C CYS A 77 -5.50 11.72 -42.64
N SER A 78 -6.63 12.40 -42.77
CA SER A 78 -6.69 13.72 -43.42
C SER A 78 -5.97 14.79 -42.61
N ARG A 79 -6.06 14.73 -41.27
CA ARG A 79 -5.40 15.64 -40.31
C ARG A 79 -4.82 14.83 -39.15
N PRO A 80 -3.72 14.09 -39.35
CA PRO A 80 -3.20 13.15 -38.37
C PRO A 80 -2.82 13.82 -37.04
N GLN A 81 -2.37 15.07 -37.06
CA GLN A 81 -1.99 15.85 -35.88
C GLN A 81 -3.13 16.12 -34.89
N ASP A 82 -4.38 16.12 -35.35
CA ASP A 82 -5.55 16.35 -34.50
C ASP A 82 -6.09 15.04 -33.89
N VAL A 83 -5.58 13.89 -34.36
CA VAL A 83 -6.09 12.56 -34.04
C VAL A 83 -5.08 11.77 -33.22
N PHE A 84 -3.81 11.81 -33.61
CA PHE A 84 -2.75 11.03 -33.01
C PHE A 84 -1.93 11.85 -32.02
N SER A 85 -1.58 11.24 -30.89
CA SER A 85 -0.52 11.73 -30.00
C SER A 85 0.65 10.76 -29.98
N ILE A 86 1.83 11.29 -29.68
CA ILE A 86 3.08 10.52 -29.61
C ILE A 86 3.51 10.43 -28.15
N GLU A 87 3.75 9.23 -27.65
CA GLU A 87 4.26 9.00 -26.30
C GLU A 87 5.65 8.36 -26.38
N ILE A 88 6.61 8.92 -25.67
CA ILE A 88 7.97 8.40 -25.58
C ILE A 88 8.17 7.87 -24.18
N VAL A 89 8.31 6.55 -24.06
CA VAL A 89 8.45 5.86 -22.78
C VAL A 89 9.89 5.40 -22.60
N ARG A 90 10.49 5.84 -21.50
CA ARG A 90 11.82 5.43 -21.03
C ARG A 90 11.69 4.71 -19.69
N ARG A 91 12.71 3.92 -19.34
CA ARG A 91 12.77 3.20 -18.05
C ARG A 91 14.05 3.54 -17.30
N ILE A 92 13.91 3.93 -16.04
CA ILE A 92 15.01 4.13 -15.09
C ILE A 92 14.86 3.11 -13.97
N THR A 93 15.92 2.35 -13.70
CA THR A 93 15.92 1.35 -12.63
C THR A 93 16.90 1.77 -11.55
N CYS A 94 16.42 1.84 -10.32
CA CYS A 94 17.20 2.15 -9.13
C CYS A 94 17.49 0.87 -8.35
N THR A 95 18.78 0.61 -8.15
CA THR A 95 19.28 -0.40 -7.23
C THR A 95 19.29 0.15 -5.81
N THR A 96 19.85 -0.60 -4.86
CA THR A 96 20.04 -0.12 -3.48
C THR A 96 21.08 0.98 -3.35
N LYS A 97 21.93 1.20 -4.36
CA LYS A 97 23.07 2.14 -4.31
C LYS A 97 22.98 3.27 -5.35
N SER A 98 22.40 3.02 -6.51
CA SER A 98 22.36 3.99 -7.61
C SER A 98 21.18 3.76 -8.55
N CYS A 99 20.83 4.78 -9.33
CA CYS A 99 19.89 4.69 -10.43
C CYS A 99 20.61 4.60 -11.78
N SER A 100 20.01 3.89 -12.73
CA SER A 100 20.62 3.60 -14.04
C SER A 100 20.73 4.81 -14.98
N GLY A 101 20.21 5.98 -14.58
CA GLY A 101 20.24 7.18 -15.41
C GLY A 101 19.49 8.35 -14.79
N HIS A 102 19.42 9.43 -15.57
CA HIS A 102 18.74 10.68 -15.23
C HIS A 102 17.50 10.86 -16.11
N ILE A 103 16.58 11.74 -15.69
CA ILE A 103 15.50 12.20 -16.55
C ILE A 103 16.08 13.30 -17.42
N ILE A 104 16.27 13.01 -18.70
CA ILE A 104 16.76 13.97 -19.70
C ILE A 104 15.63 14.26 -20.66
N GLN A 105 15.18 15.51 -20.67
CA GLN A 105 14.17 16.00 -21.59
C GLN A 105 14.85 16.39 -22.89
N THR A 106 14.59 15.62 -23.95
CA THR A 106 15.14 15.88 -25.28
C THR A 106 14.03 15.70 -26.28
N ASP A 107 13.78 16.74 -27.07
CA ASP A 107 12.75 16.74 -28.09
C ASP A 107 13.23 16.04 -29.36
N PHE A 108 12.30 15.75 -30.28
CA PHE A 108 12.63 15.29 -31.62
C PHE A 108 13.38 16.37 -32.40
N SER A 109 14.39 15.95 -33.16
CA SER A 109 15.03 16.80 -34.17
C SER A 109 14.15 17.02 -35.40
N SER A 110 13.10 16.19 -35.60
CA SER A 110 12.20 16.26 -36.74
C SER A 110 11.10 17.32 -36.54
N ILE A 111 11.04 18.29 -37.45
CA ILE A 111 10.02 19.35 -37.48
C ILE A 111 8.61 18.77 -37.64
N ASP A 112 8.46 17.65 -38.35
CA ASP A 112 7.14 17.03 -38.55
C ASP A 112 6.57 16.43 -37.26
N ALA A 113 7.42 15.97 -36.33
CA ALA A 113 6.98 15.46 -35.03
C ALA A 113 6.50 16.58 -34.09
N LEU A 114 7.01 17.82 -34.25
CA LEU A 114 6.61 18.97 -33.43
C LEU A 114 5.14 19.33 -33.62
N ARG A 115 4.53 18.97 -34.76
CA ARG A 115 3.10 19.23 -35.04
C ARG A 115 2.13 18.39 -34.21
N PHE A 116 2.63 17.40 -33.46
CA PHE A 116 1.80 16.49 -32.68
C PHE A 116 1.88 16.81 -31.18
N ASN A 117 0.77 16.55 -30.48
CA ASN A 117 0.80 16.45 -29.02
C ASN A 117 1.73 15.30 -28.62
N ARG A 118 2.64 15.57 -27.69
CA ARG A 118 3.66 14.63 -27.26
C ARG A 118 3.64 14.47 -25.75
N THR A 119 3.83 13.25 -25.29
CA THR A 119 4.02 12.94 -23.87
C THR A 119 5.36 12.24 -23.71
N PHE A 120 6.21 12.77 -22.83
CA PHE A 120 7.49 12.14 -22.49
C PHE A 120 7.34 11.50 -21.12
N THR A 121 7.46 10.18 -21.03
CA THR A 121 7.22 9.40 -19.82
C THR A 121 8.49 8.66 -19.40
N TRP A 122 8.90 8.84 -18.15
CA TRP A 122 9.94 8.05 -17.51
C TRP A 122 9.29 7.16 -16.47
N ASN A 123 9.35 5.84 -16.70
CA ASN A 123 8.95 4.85 -15.72
C ASN A 123 10.12 4.55 -14.79
N LEU A 124 9.93 4.77 -13.50
CA LEU A 124 10.95 4.60 -12.48
C LEU A 124 10.60 3.41 -11.58
N VAL A 125 11.59 2.53 -11.35
CA VAL A 125 11.44 1.37 -10.47
C VAL A 125 12.63 1.30 -9.53
N ALA A 126 12.38 1.23 -8.23
CA ALA A 126 13.38 1.04 -7.19
C ALA A 126 13.29 -0.36 -6.58
N ALA A 127 14.45 -0.93 -6.25
CA ALA A 127 14.54 -2.19 -5.50
C ALA A 127 13.91 -2.01 -4.11
N ALA A 128 12.90 -2.82 -3.78
CA ALA A 128 12.29 -2.79 -2.46
C ALA A 128 13.33 -3.10 -1.37
N PRO A 129 13.29 -2.42 -0.20
CA PRO A 129 12.26 -1.48 0.27
C PRO A 129 12.58 0.01 0.01
N LYS A 130 13.47 0.31 -0.96
CA LYS A 130 13.92 1.69 -1.20
C LYS A 130 12.91 2.49 -2.03
N ALA A 131 13.04 3.81 -1.93
CA ALA A 131 12.36 4.77 -2.79
C ALA A 131 13.34 5.31 -3.84
N PHE A 132 12.82 6.02 -4.83
CA PHE A 132 13.63 6.89 -5.68
C PHE A 132 13.22 8.34 -5.44
N GLN A 133 14.21 9.23 -5.50
CA GLN A 133 14.02 10.67 -5.38
C GLN A 133 14.29 11.32 -6.72
N ILE A 134 13.41 12.23 -7.13
CA ILE A 134 13.62 13.09 -8.29
C ILE A 134 13.92 14.50 -7.79
N ASP A 135 15.03 15.07 -8.25
CA ASP A 135 15.46 16.42 -7.91
C ASP A 135 14.95 17.43 -8.93
N PHE A 136 14.08 18.34 -8.46
CA PHE A 136 13.51 19.46 -9.20
C PHE A 136 14.11 20.81 -8.78
N THR A 137 15.13 20.87 -7.94
CA THR A 137 15.66 22.11 -7.33
C THR A 137 15.96 23.21 -8.36
N LYS A 138 16.41 22.85 -9.56
CA LYS A 138 16.70 23.80 -10.64
C LYS A 138 15.46 24.33 -11.36
N THR A 139 14.36 23.58 -11.35
CA THR A 139 13.12 23.94 -12.08
C THR A 139 12.04 24.47 -11.14
N GLY A 140 11.87 23.84 -9.98
CA GLY A 140 10.76 24.07 -9.06
C GLY A 140 9.41 23.65 -9.65
N LEU A 141 8.62 22.88 -8.92
CA LEU A 141 7.27 22.49 -9.33
C LEU A 141 6.20 23.17 -8.47
N LYS A 142 5.08 23.55 -9.09
CA LYS A 142 3.88 24.08 -8.43
C LYS A 142 2.73 23.13 -8.72
N GLN A 143 2.11 22.57 -7.69
CA GLN A 143 0.92 21.73 -7.87
C GLN A 143 -0.24 22.58 -8.42
N ILE A 144 -1.02 21.98 -9.32
CA ILE A 144 -2.14 22.63 -9.97
C ILE A 144 -3.42 21.84 -9.84
N ASN A 145 -4.55 22.55 -9.93
CA ASN A 145 -5.86 21.92 -10.05
C ASN A 145 -6.07 21.41 -11.48
N PRO A 146 -6.94 20.40 -11.70
CA PRO A 146 -7.15 19.80 -13.03
C PRO A 146 -7.60 20.78 -14.14
N SER A 147 -8.15 21.94 -13.78
CA SER A 147 -8.60 22.98 -14.71
C SER A 147 -7.58 24.10 -14.95
N GLU A 148 -6.51 24.15 -14.15
CA GLU A 148 -5.48 25.19 -14.25
C GLU A 148 -4.50 24.83 -15.38
N LYS A 149 -4.12 25.84 -16.18
CA LYS A 149 -3.18 25.67 -17.30
C LYS A 149 -1.83 26.26 -16.93
N CYS A 150 -0.76 25.57 -17.30
CA CYS A 150 0.59 26.05 -17.06
C CYS A 150 0.96 27.24 -17.95
N PRO A 151 1.69 28.25 -17.43
CA PRO A 151 2.13 29.40 -18.21
C PRO A 151 2.97 29.02 -19.43
N ASP A 152 3.84 28.01 -19.26
CA ASP A 152 4.68 27.45 -20.31
C ASP A 152 3.95 26.43 -21.20
N ARG A 153 2.65 26.16 -20.93
CA ARG A 153 1.80 25.16 -21.59
C ARG A 153 2.28 23.71 -21.43
N HIS A 154 3.27 23.45 -20.58
CA HIS A 154 3.76 22.11 -20.29
C HIS A 154 3.16 21.61 -18.99
N THR A 155 2.55 20.44 -19.00
CA THR A 155 1.98 19.84 -17.79
C THR A 155 2.84 18.69 -17.33
N TYR A 156 3.31 18.76 -16.09
CA TYR A 156 4.14 17.75 -15.46
C TYR A 156 3.25 16.87 -14.59
N THR A 157 3.38 15.55 -14.71
CA THR A 157 2.58 14.59 -13.94
C THR A 157 3.49 13.64 -13.18
N LEU A 158 3.22 13.47 -11.89
CA LEU A 158 3.82 12.41 -11.08
C LEU A 158 2.77 11.35 -10.76
N GLN A 159 3.15 10.09 -10.94
CA GLN A 159 2.32 8.94 -10.60
C GLN A 159 3.06 8.01 -9.66
N ALA A 160 2.43 7.62 -8.56
CA ALA A 160 2.92 6.59 -7.66
C ALA A 160 2.06 5.32 -7.80
N PHE A 161 2.67 4.20 -8.18
CA PHE A 161 1.96 2.94 -8.40
C PHE A 161 1.90 2.14 -7.09
N GLN A 162 0.68 1.94 -6.56
CA GLN A 162 0.47 1.16 -5.34
C GLN A 162 0.27 -0.33 -5.67
N SER A 163 0.63 -1.21 -4.73
CA SER A 163 0.41 -2.66 -4.87
C SER A 163 -1.06 -3.06 -4.93
N THR A 164 -1.96 -2.18 -4.47
CA THR A 164 -3.42 -2.34 -4.52
C THR A 164 -4.01 -2.04 -5.90
N GLY A 165 -3.21 -1.55 -6.86
CA GLY A 165 -3.65 -1.13 -8.19
C GLY A 165 -4.09 0.33 -8.28
N ASN A 166 -4.20 1.03 -7.15
CA ASN A 166 -4.47 2.47 -7.13
C ASN A 166 -3.22 3.26 -7.55
N VAL A 167 -3.45 4.34 -8.31
CA VAL A 167 -2.39 5.26 -8.74
C VAL A 167 -2.68 6.63 -8.13
N ALA A 168 -1.79 7.13 -7.29
CA ALA A 168 -1.84 8.52 -6.87
C ALA A 168 -1.26 9.36 -8.02
N VAL A 169 -2.05 10.29 -8.54
CA VAL A 169 -1.71 11.13 -9.70
C VAL A 169 -1.81 12.58 -9.28
N GLU A 170 -0.72 13.33 -9.47
CA GLU A 170 -0.69 14.76 -9.22
C GLU A 170 -0.11 15.51 -10.43
N GLN A 171 -0.62 16.71 -10.69
CA GLN A 171 -0.24 17.56 -11.81
C GLN A 171 0.43 18.85 -11.33
N TYR A 172 1.42 19.31 -12.11
CA TYR A 172 2.26 20.45 -11.76
C TYR A 172 2.61 21.31 -12.97
N CYS A 173 2.93 22.58 -12.68
CA CYS A 173 3.63 23.49 -13.57
C CYS A 173 5.04 23.79 -13.07
N ARG A 174 5.90 24.35 -13.92
CA ARG A 174 7.22 24.85 -13.53
C ARG A 174 7.15 26.08 -12.62
N SER A 175 8.31 26.44 -12.07
CA SER A 175 8.53 27.66 -11.28
C SER A 175 7.75 27.71 -9.97
N GLY A 176 7.58 26.56 -9.33
CA GLY A 176 7.03 26.47 -7.98
C GLY A 176 8.07 26.18 -6.91
N THR A 177 7.60 25.96 -5.68
CA THR A 177 8.44 25.76 -4.50
C THR A 177 8.84 24.30 -4.26
N ILE A 178 8.23 23.34 -4.96
CA ILE A 178 8.52 21.92 -4.79
C ILE A 178 9.85 21.61 -5.48
N SER A 179 10.86 21.25 -4.69
CA SER A 179 12.21 20.97 -5.16
C SER A 179 12.51 19.48 -5.27
N THR A 180 11.70 18.60 -4.69
CA THR A 180 11.94 17.14 -4.72
C THR A 180 10.63 16.35 -4.71
N ALA A 181 10.65 15.14 -5.27
CA ALA A 181 9.61 14.14 -5.05
C ALA A 181 10.24 12.79 -4.68
N LEU A 182 9.63 12.11 -3.70
CA LEU A 182 10.08 10.82 -3.19
C LEU A 182 8.97 9.78 -3.40
N ILE A 183 9.23 8.76 -4.23
CA ILE A 183 8.23 7.75 -4.60
C ILE A 183 8.75 6.36 -4.24
N LEU A 184 7.90 5.58 -3.55
CA LEU A 184 8.22 4.22 -3.10
C LEU A 184 8.09 3.21 -4.24
N LYS A 185 9.07 2.31 -4.40
CA LYS A 185 9.05 1.12 -5.27
C LYS A 185 8.89 1.40 -6.77
N SER A 186 7.80 2.02 -7.22
CA SER A 186 7.52 2.23 -8.63
C SER A 186 6.58 3.41 -8.86
N GLY A 187 6.86 4.17 -9.92
CA GLY A 187 6.04 5.28 -10.35
C GLY A 187 6.45 5.77 -11.73
N SER A 188 5.84 6.86 -12.19
CA SER A 188 6.23 7.54 -13.41
C SER A 188 6.27 9.05 -13.23
N PHE A 189 7.16 9.68 -13.96
CA PHE A 189 7.16 11.11 -14.21
C PHE A 189 6.88 11.32 -15.68
N SER A 190 5.95 12.20 -16.04
CA SER A 190 5.68 12.53 -17.43
C SER A 190 5.50 14.02 -17.67
N VAL A 191 5.75 14.44 -18.91
CA VAL A 191 5.52 15.81 -19.36
C VAL A 191 4.71 15.79 -20.64
N ASP A 192 3.58 16.47 -20.61
CA ASP A 192 2.72 16.70 -21.76
C ASP A 192 3.11 18.00 -22.45
N VAL A 193 3.41 17.90 -23.73
CA VAL A 193 3.85 18.97 -24.62
C VAL A 193 2.83 19.11 -25.75
N PRO A 194 2.07 20.22 -25.79
CA PRO A 194 1.15 20.47 -26.88
C PRO A 194 1.84 20.55 -28.24
N ALA A 195 1.06 20.34 -29.30
CA ALA A 195 1.49 20.57 -30.68
C ALA A 195 2.11 21.97 -30.83
N GLU A 196 3.14 22.06 -31.68
CA GLU A 196 3.87 23.27 -32.03
C GLU A 196 4.70 23.90 -30.89
N GLN A 197 4.68 23.31 -29.69
CA GLN A 197 5.58 23.69 -28.60
C GLN A 197 6.91 22.91 -28.70
N LYS A 198 7.97 23.43 -28.11
CA LYS A 198 9.23 22.68 -27.94
C LYS A 198 9.36 22.22 -26.50
N LEU A 199 9.73 20.96 -26.30
CA LEU A 199 10.07 20.45 -24.99
C LEU A 199 11.28 21.22 -24.45
N GLN A 200 11.21 21.55 -23.17
CA GLN A 200 12.32 22.18 -22.46
C GLN A 200 13.47 21.19 -22.29
N ASN A 201 14.71 21.65 -22.48
CA ASN A 201 15.89 20.78 -22.40
C ASN A 201 16.35 20.61 -20.94
N ASP A 202 15.43 20.20 -20.06
CA ASP A 202 15.70 20.02 -18.64
C ASP A 202 16.37 18.68 -18.35
N LYS A 203 17.17 18.67 -17.28
CA LYS A 203 17.73 17.45 -16.70
C LYS A 203 17.36 17.39 -15.22
N PHE A 204 16.70 16.31 -14.83
CA PHE A 204 16.41 16.01 -13.44
C PHE A 204 17.24 14.83 -12.98
N ASP A 205 17.92 15.01 -11.85
CA ASP A 205 18.71 13.96 -11.24
C ASP A 205 17.79 13.00 -10.49
N VAL A 206 18.04 11.70 -10.68
CA VAL A 206 17.31 10.64 -9.99
C VAL A 206 18.29 9.90 -9.10
N THR A 207 18.03 9.94 -7.81
CA THR A 207 18.87 9.28 -6.81
C THR A 207 18.08 8.22 -6.06
N VAL A 208 18.80 7.30 -5.41
CA VAL A 208 18.18 6.38 -4.48
C VAL A 208 17.69 7.19 -3.30
N GLY A 209 16.37 7.23 -3.14
CA GLY A 209 15.74 7.88 -2.00
C GLY A 209 15.91 7.03 -0.75
N GLU A 210 16.05 7.68 0.41
CA GLU A 210 15.95 6.97 1.67
C GLU A 210 14.58 6.32 1.84
N LYS A 211 14.52 5.25 2.64
CA LYS A 211 13.28 4.53 2.91
C LYS A 211 12.31 5.52 3.55
N ILE A 212 11.13 5.70 2.96
CA ILE A 212 10.07 6.50 3.58
C ILE A 212 9.64 5.76 4.85
N LYS A 213 10.20 6.18 5.99
CA LYS A 213 9.71 5.83 7.31
C LYS A 213 8.63 6.86 7.62
N TRP A 214 7.36 6.47 7.53
CA TRP A 214 6.29 7.30 8.09
C TRP A 214 6.29 7.02 9.58
N PRO A 215 6.70 7.98 10.43
CA PRO A 215 6.55 7.79 11.86
C PRO A 215 5.06 7.74 12.19
N GLN A 216 4.57 6.55 12.55
CA GLN A 216 3.21 6.41 13.00
C GLN A 216 3.19 6.55 14.52
N LYS A 217 2.57 7.63 15.00
CA LYS A 217 2.30 7.79 16.44
C LYS A 217 1.27 6.76 16.86
N LEU A 218 1.60 6.00 17.89
CA LEU A 218 0.74 4.99 18.49
C LEU A 218 0.60 5.31 19.97
N THR A 219 -0.62 5.61 20.39
CA THR A 219 -0.97 5.77 21.81
C THR A 219 -1.72 4.54 22.28
N LEU A 220 -1.21 3.92 23.34
CA LEU A 220 -1.76 2.73 23.97
C LEU A 220 -2.17 3.08 25.40
N THR A 221 -3.39 2.75 25.75
CA THR A 221 -3.92 2.91 27.12
C THR A 221 -4.26 1.54 27.68
N ALA A 222 -3.79 1.27 28.89
CA ALA A 222 -4.07 0.08 29.68
C ALA A 222 -4.45 0.48 31.12
N GLU A 223 -5.05 -0.45 31.85
CA GLU A 223 -5.38 -0.22 33.26
C GLU A 223 -4.11 -0.03 34.12
N PRO A 224 -4.21 0.67 35.26
CA PRO A 224 -3.10 0.83 36.20
C PRO A 224 -2.48 -0.52 36.60
N GLY A 225 -1.15 -0.58 36.62
CA GLY A 225 -0.41 -1.80 36.98
C GLY A 225 -0.22 -2.82 35.84
N ALA A 226 -0.79 -2.57 34.66
CA ALA A 226 -0.50 -3.35 33.47
C ALA A 226 0.87 -3.01 32.86
N THR A 227 1.47 -3.97 32.17
CA THR A 227 2.68 -3.78 31.35
C THR A 227 2.27 -3.88 29.88
N ILE A 228 2.70 -2.92 29.07
CA ILE A 228 2.46 -2.91 27.62
C ILE A 228 3.73 -3.34 26.92
N ASN A 229 3.63 -4.37 26.10
CA ASN A 229 4.71 -4.95 25.32
C ASN A 229 4.44 -4.74 23.83
N ILE A 230 5.41 -4.21 23.09
CA ILE A 230 5.38 -4.13 21.63
C ILE A 230 6.40 -5.12 21.08
N ARG A 231 5.91 -6.16 20.42
CA ARG A 231 6.70 -7.30 19.92
C ARG A 231 6.94 -7.20 18.42
N ASN A 232 8.20 -7.23 18.01
CA ASN A 232 8.63 -7.41 16.63
C ASN A 232 8.95 -8.90 16.39
N SER A 233 7.91 -9.70 16.15
CA SER A 233 7.99 -11.17 16.14
C SER A 233 8.97 -11.73 15.10
N ASN A 234 9.11 -11.03 13.98
CA ASN A 234 9.99 -11.45 12.88
C ASN A 234 11.38 -10.79 12.93
N LYS A 235 11.71 -10.07 14.02
CA LYS A 235 12.99 -9.37 14.21
C LYS A 235 13.38 -8.53 13.00
N VAL A 236 12.40 -7.82 12.42
CA VAL A 236 12.62 -6.98 11.25
C VAL A 236 13.53 -5.82 11.66
N LYS A 237 14.82 -5.90 11.29
CA LYS A 237 15.88 -4.97 11.71
C LYS A 237 15.61 -3.51 11.33
N ASP A 238 14.80 -3.30 10.30
CA ASP A 238 14.50 -1.97 9.78
C ASP A 238 13.35 -1.24 10.49
N CYS A 239 12.70 -1.87 11.46
CA CYS A 239 11.56 -1.28 12.17
C CYS A 239 11.89 -1.08 13.65
N GLN A 240 11.66 0.15 14.13
CA GLN A 240 12.04 0.59 15.47
C GLN A 240 10.86 1.19 16.22
N VAL A 241 10.85 1.01 17.53
CA VAL A 241 9.90 1.67 18.44
C VAL A 241 10.65 2.81 19.12
N CYS A 242 10.15 4.03 18.96
CA CYS A 242 10.76 5.23 19.50
C CYS A 242 9.88 5.84 20.60
N THR A 243 10.53 6.40 21.62
CA THR A 243 9.89 7.08 22.76
C THR A 243 10.52 8.44 23.02
N GLY A 244 9.72 9.34 23.62
CA GLY A 244 10.15 10.70 23.97
C GLY A 244 9.94 11.71 22.85
N SER A 245 9.46 12.92 23.21
CA SER A 245 9.19 14.01 22.26
C SER A 245 10.36 14.96 22.05
N LEU A 246 11.26 15.09 23.04
CA LEU A 246 12.41 16.01 22.98
C LEU A 246 13.74 15.30 22.72
N ILE A 247 13.95 14.13 23.35
CA ILE A 247 15.08 13.24 23.08
C ILE A 247 14.49 11.91 22.66
N LYS A 248 14.50 11.66 21.35
CA LYS A 248 13.93 10.47 20.74
C LYS A 248 14.85 9.28 21.02
N LYS A 249 14.37 8.33 21.84
CA LYS A 249 15.05 7.06 22.10
C LYS A 249 14.39 5.96 21.29
N CYS A 250 15.09 5.45 20.28
CA CYS A 250 14.61 4.39 19.41
C CYS A 250 15.26 3.05 19.76
N ASN A 251 14.46 2.00 19.74
CA ASN A 251 14.91 0.65 20.04
C ASN A 251 14.38 -0.32 18.97
N ALA A 252 15.30 -1.13 18.42
CA ALA A 252 15.03 -2.15 17.40
C ALA A 252 14.83 -3.56 18.00
N GLU A 253 14.77 -3.67 19.33
CA GLU A 253 14.60 -4.93 20.04
C GLU A 253 13.33 -5.67 19.62
N SER A 254 13.38 -7.00 19.76
CA SER A 254 12.23 -7.86 19.49
C SER A 254 11.07 -7.64 20.46
N LEU A 255 11.33 -7.03 21.62
CA LEU A 255 10.34 -6.79 22.67
C LEU A 255 10.65 -5.46 23.34
N ASN A 256 9.72 -4.50 23.24
CA ASN A 256 9.80 -3.23 23.96
C ASN A 256 8.74 -3.23 25.06
N SER A 257 9.15 -3.05 26.32
CA SER A 257 8.26 -3.14 27.48
C SER A 257 8.11 -1.78 28.15
N PHE A 258 6.86 -1.41 28.43
CA PHE A 258 6.51 -0.12 29.00
C PHE A 258 5.63 -0.31 30.23
N SER A 259 5.98 0.38 31.31
CA SER A 259 5.20 0.45 32.54
C SER A 259 4.41 1.75 32.56
N GLY A 260 3.09 1.68 32.78
CA GLY A 260 2.22 2.85 32.86
C GLY A 260 0.83 2.60 32.30
N SER A 261 -0.12 3.47 32.66
CA SER A 261 -1.51 3.40 32.20
C SER A 261 -1.68 3.94 30.77
N THR A 262 -0.81 4.83 30.30
CA THR A 262 -0.84 5.31 28.91
C THR A 262 0.58 5.51 28.40
N VAL A 263 0.87 4.96 27.23
CA VAL A 263 2.17 4.99 26.58
C VAL A 263 1.96 5.53 25.17
N SER A 264 2.73 6.55 24.80
CA SER A 264 2.79 7.04 23.43
C SER A 264 4.15 6.73 22.84
N VAL A 265 4.15 6.00 21.72
CA VAL A 265 5.35 5.63 20.98
C VAL A 265 5.23 6.10 19.54
N GLU A 266 6.36 6.13 18.85
CA GLU A 266 6.44 6.39 17.43
C GLU A 266 7.06 5.17 16.75
N LEU A 267 6.34 4.60 15.79
CA LEU A 267 6.79 3.41 15.06
C LEU A 267 7.45 3.86 13.76
N GLU A 268 8.77 3.68 13.69
CA GLU A 268 9.53 3.93 12.46
C GLU A 268 9.53 2.67 11.59
N CYS A 269 8.48 2.51 10.79
CA CYS A 269 8.31 1.35 9.93
C CYS A 269 7.39 1.71 8.76
N SER A 270 7.61 1.14 7.58
CA SER A 270 6.76 1.43 6.41
C SER A 270 5.35 0.85 6.54
N ARG A 271 5.21 -0.28 7.24
CA ARG A 271 3.93 -0.97 7.56
C ARG A 271 4.01 -1.58 8.96
N PRO A 272 3.91 -0.76 10.03
CA PRO A 272 4.14 -1.22 11.39
C PRO A 272 3.19 -2.35 11.82
N GLN A 273 1.95 -2.37 11.33
CA GLN A 273 0.93 -3.38 11.64
C GLN A 273 1.28 -4.80 11.15
N ASP A 274 2.13 -4.93 10.13
CA ASP A 274 2.57 -6.23 9.61
C ASP A 274 3.78 -6.78 10.39
N VAL A 275 4.41 -5.93 11.21
CA VAL A 275 5.68 -6.22 11.89
C VAL A 275 5.50 -6.31 13.40
N PHE A 276 4.74 -5.39 13.97
CA PHE A 276 4.53 -5.27 15.40
C PHE A 276 3.21 -5.90 15.83
N SER A 277 3.25 -6.57 16.97
CA SER A 277 2.08 -6.99 17.74
C SER A 277 2.14 -6.38 19.13
N ILE A 278 0.98 -6.16 19.73
CA ILE A 278 0.87 -5.54 21.05
C ILE A 278 0.44 -6.62 22.04
N GLU A 279 1.09 -6.68 23.18
CA GLU A 279 0.69 -7.53 24.28
C GLU A 279 0.50 -6.70 25.55
N ILE A 280 -0.67 -6.83 26.20
CA ILE A 280 -0.97 -6.15 27.46
C ILE A 280 -1.02 -7.20 28.55
N VAL A 281 -0.08 -7.12 29.49
CA VAL A 281 0.09 -8.11 30.57
C VAL A 281 -0.37 -7.52 31.89
N ARG A 282 -1.25 -8.24 32.59
CA ARG A 282 -1.69 -7.93 33.96
C ARG A 282 -1.32 -9.06 34.90
N ARG A 283 -1.06 -8.74 36.16
CA ARG A 283 -0.80 -9.74 37.21
C ARG A 283 -1.95 -9.73 38.22
N ILE A 284 -2.47 -10.91 38.54
CA ILE A 284 -3.48 -11.12 39.59
C ILE A 284 -2.88 -12.08 40.61
N ASN A 285 -2.89 -11.67 41.87
CA ASN A 285 -2.34 -12.48 42.96
C ASN A 285 -3.49 -12.91 43.88
N CYS A 286 -3.54 -14.21 44.16
CA CYS A 286 -4.46 -14.83 45.08
C CYS A 286 -3.72 -15.23 46.36
N THR A 287 -4.24 -14.77 47.50
CA THR A 287 -3.86 -15.24 48.83
C THR A 287 -4.57 -16.56 49.13
N THR A 288 -4.50 -17.01 50.39
CA THR A 288 -5.26 -18.17 50.87
C THR A 288 -6.77 -17.92 50.96
N GLU A 289 -7.20 -16.66 50.96
CA GLU A 289 -8.59 -16.27 51.25
C GLU A 289 -9.25 -15.52 50.08
N SER A 290 -8.49 -14.75 49.29
CA SER A 290 -9.04 -13.90 48.24
C SER A 290 -8.07 -13.67 47.09
N CYS A 291 -8.58 -13.16 45.98
CA CYS A 291 -7.78 -12.72 44.83
C CYS A 291 -7.82 -11.19 44.71
N SER A 292 -6.70 -10.60 44.30
CA SER A 292 -6.51 -9.15 44.22
C SER A 292 -7.31 -8.47 43.10
N GLY A 293 -8.04 -9.22 42.28
CA GLY A 293 -8.79 -8.67 41.16
C GLY A 293 -9.50 -9.71 40.30
N HIS A 294 -10.12 -9.22 39.23
CA HIS A 294 -10.83 -10.01 38.23
C HIS A 294 -10.11 -9.92 36.88
N ILE A 295 -10.43 -10.83 35.97
CA ILE A 295 -10.04 -10.69 34.57
C ILE A 295 -11.06 -9.78 33.90
N ILE A 296 -10.63 -8.58 33.50
CA ILE A 296 -11.45 -7.59 32.82
C ILE A 296 -10.89 -7.41 31.40
N GLN A 297 -11.69 -7.78 30.41
CA GLN A 297 -11.36 -7.63 29.00
C GLN A 297 -11.78 -6.24 28.52
N THR A 298 -10.89 -5.27 28.66
CA THR A 298 -11.11 -3.90 28.19
C THR A 298 -10.19 -3.60 27.03
N ASP A 299 -10.77 -3.27 25.87
CA ASP A 299 -9.99 -2.81 24.73
C ASP A 299 -9.44 -1.40 24.99
N SER A 300 -8.34 -1.07 24.32
CA SER A 300 -7.86 0.30 24.31
C SER A 300 -8.80 1.16 23.46
N ASN A 301 -9.20 2.34 23.95
CA ASN A 301 -10.07 3.27 23.21
C ASN A 301 -9.36 3.90 21.98
N SER A 302 -8.10 3.55 21.73
CA SER A 302 -7.28 4.09 20.66
C SER A 302 -7.58 3.41 19.33
N ILE A 303 -8.12 4.18 18.37
CA ILE A 303 -8.39 3.73 17.00
C ILE A 303 -7.11 3.20 16.33
N ASP A 304 -5.95 3.76 16.68
CA ASP A 304 -4.67 3.33 16.11
C ASP A 304 -4.25 1.95 16.59
N ALA A 305 -4.57 1.58 17.83
CA ALA A 305 -4.26 0.26 18.39
C ALA A 305 -5.09 -0.86 17.72
N LEU A 306 -6.30 -0.56 17.24
CA LEU A 306 -7.16 -1.53 16.55
C LEU A 306 -6.52 -2.12 15.30
N ARG A 307 -5.60 -1.39 14.65
CA ARG A 307 -4.93 -1.84 13.41
C ARG A 307 -3.89 -2.94 13.65
N PHE A 308 -3.60 -3.27 14.91
CA PHE A 308 -2.57 -4.25 15.29
C PHE A 308 -3.20 -5.52 15.85
N ASN A 309 -2.51 -6.65 15.61
CA ASN A 309 -2.75 -7.86 16.39
C ASN A 309 -2.43 -7.58 17.86
N ARG A 310 -3.36 -7.93 18.74
CA ARG A 310 -3.27 -7.68 20.17
C ARG A 310 -3.46 -8.96 20.96
N THR A 311 -2.67 -9.14 22.00
CA THR A 311 -2.84 -10.22 22.98
C THR A 311 -3.03 -9.61 24.35
N PHE A 312 -4.10 -9.98 25.04
CA PHE A 312 -4.32 -9.56 26.42
C PHE A 312 -4.03 -10.77 27.31
N THR A 313 -3.10 -10.62 28.25
CA THR A 313 -2.61 -11.71 29.10
C THR A 313 -2.80 -11.37 30.57
N TRP A 314 -3.45 -12.25 31.31
CA TRP A 314 -3.52 -12.20 32.76
C TRP A 314 -2.66 -13.32 33.33
N ASN A 315 -1.58 -12.96 34.02
CA ASN A 315 -0.76 -13.88 34.78
C ASN A 315 -1.33 -14.00 36.19
N LEU A 316 -1.69 -15.20 36.60
CA LEU A 316 -2.32 -15.49 37.88
C LEU A 316 -1.38 -16.31 38.75
N THR A 317 -1.29 -15.94 40.03
CA THR A 317 -0.52 -16.67 41.03
C THR A 317 -1.37 -16.88 42.28
N ALA A 318 -1.34 -18.07 42.88
CA ALA A 318 -2.01 -18.43 44.12
C ALA A 318 -0.98 -18.88 45.17
N ALA A 319 -1.21 -18.50 46.43
CA ALA A 319 -0.40 -18.95 47.55
C ALA A 319 -0.47 -20.47 47.70
N ALA A 320 0.69 -21.14 47.75
CA ALA A 320 0.74 -22.58 47.96
C ALA A 320 0.09 -22.94 49.32
N PRO A 321 -0.68 -24.05 49.42
CA PRO A 321 -0.89 -25.10 48.41
C PRO A 321 -2.18 -24.92 47.58
N LYS A 322 -2.73 -23.70 47.50
CA LYS A 322 -4.03 -23.44 46.86
C LYS A 322 -3.91 -23.33 45.34
N ALA A 323 -5.03 -23.52 44.67
CA ALA A 323 -5.20 -23.23 43.24
C ALA A 323 -5.88 -21.86 43.08
N PHE A 324 -5.87 -21.31 41.88
CA PHE A 324 -6.82 -20.27 41.48
C PHE A 324 -7.86 -20.88 40.55
N GLN A 325 -9.07 -20.35 40.63
CA GLN A 325 -10.21 -20.74 39.81
C GLN A 325 -10.63 -19.56 38.95
N ILE A 326 -10.78 -19.80 37.64
CA ILE A 326 -11.36 -18.83 36.70
C ILE A 326 -12.76 -19.29 36.33
N ASN A 327 -13.74 -18.40 36.47
CA ASN A 327 -15.14 -18.65 36.16
C ASN A 327 -15.50 -18.09 34.77
N PHE A 328 -15.88 -19.00 33.87
CA PHE A 328 -16.33 -18.74 32.51
C PHE A 328 -17.84 -18.95 32.32
N THR A 329 -18.64 -19.16 33.38
CA THR A 329 -20.05 -19.58 33.28
C THR A 329 -20.88 -18.72 32.31
N LYS A 330 -20.64 -17.41 32.27
CA LYS A 330 -21.33 -16.49 31.34
C LYS A 330 -20.91 -16.68 29.88
N THR A 331 -19.63 -16.88 29.61
CA THR A 331 -19.09 -17.00 28.23
C THR A 331 -19.12 -18.44 27.71
N GLY A 332 -18.75 -19.41 28.55
CA GLY A 332 -18.50 -20.80 28.19
C GLY A 332 -17.31 -20.96 27.26
N LEU A 333 -16.42 -21.92 27.52
CA LEU A 333 -15.28 -22.18 26.64
C LEU A 333 -15.42 -23.53 25.93
N LYS A 334 -15.08 -23.57 24.64
CA LYS A 334 -15.00 -24.78 23.82
C LYS A 334 -13.54 -25.00 23.47
N GLN A 335 -12.95 -26.12 23.88
CA GLN A 335 -11.60 -26.48 23.47
C GLN A 335 -11.57 -26.74 21.97
N ILE A 336 -10.51 -26.29 21.30
CA ILE A 336 -10.31 -26.43 19.87
C ILE A 336 -8.95 -27.06 19.55
N ASN A 337 -8.86 -27.64 18.36
CA ASN A 337 -7.58 -28.08 17.83
C ASN A 337 -6.66 -26.88 17.51
N PRO A 338 -5.33 -27.02 17.56
CA PRO A 338 -4.40 -25.92 17.29
C PRO A 338 -4.55 -25.25 15.92
N SER A 339 -5.10 -25.97 14.93
CA SER A 339 -5.36 -25.51 13.55
C SER A 339 -6.75 -24.93 13.33
N GLU A 340 -7.69 -25.16 14.26
CA GLU A 340 -9.06 -24.65 14.17
C GLU A 340 -9.09 -23.16 14.54
N LYS A 341 -9.98 -22.40 13.89
CA LYS A 341 -10.17 -20.96 14.15
C LYS A 341 -11.50 -20.71 14.81
N CYS A 342 -11.53 -19.77 15.74
CA CYS A 342 -12.78 -19.38 16.39
C CYS A 342 -13.70 -18.61 15.45
N PRO A 343 -15.03 -18.82 15.51
CA PRO A 343 -16.00 -18.09 14.70
C PRO A 343 -15.94 -16.57 14.90
N ASP A 344 -15.72 -16.12 16.14
CA ASP A 344 -15.54 -14.71 16.52
C ASP A 344 -14.13 -14.18 16.26
N ARG A 345 -13.20 -15.05 15.85
CA ARG A 345 -11.77 -14.79 15.65
C ARG A 345 -10.99 -14.48 16.93
N HIS A 346 -11.60 -14.59 18.11
CA HIS A 346 -10.94 -14.44 19.40
C HIS A 346 -10.48 -15.81 19.89
N THR A 347 -9.17 -16.00 20.01
CA THR A 347 -8.62 -17.28 20.50
C THR A 347 -8.17 -17.13 21.93
N TYR A 348 -8.72 -17.94 22.82
CA TYR A 348 -8.37 -17.94 24.23
C TYR A 348 -7.35 -19.04 24.50
N THR A 349 -6.31 -18.74 25.27
CA THR A 349 -5.28 -19.73 25.64
C THR A 349 -5.14 -19.78 27.16
N LEU A 350 -5.02 -21.00 27.68
CA LEU A 350 -4.76 -21.24 29.09
C LEU A 350 -3.42 -21.97 29.23
N GLN A 351 -2.56 -21.50 30.13
CA GLN A 351 -1.27 -22.10 30.43
C GLN A 351 -1.09 -22.27 31.93
N ALA A 352 -0.45 -23.36 32.33
CA ALA A 352 -0.02 -23.59 33.71
C ALA A 352 1.50 -23.45 33.80
N PHE A 353 1.98 -22.75 34.81
CA PHE A 353 3.41 -22.55 35.06
C PHE A 353 3.86 -23.51 36.15
N GLN A 354 4.71 -24.47 35.78
CA GLN A 354 5.24 -25.49 36.69
C GLN A 354 6.76 -25.32 36.85
N SER A 355 7.33 -25.94 37.88
CA SER A 355 8.78 -25.91 38.11
C SER A 355 9.57 -26.57 36.98
N THR A 356 8.95 -27.49 36.25
CA THR A 356 9.53 -28.21 35.11
C THR A 356 9.36 -27.48 33.77
N GLY A 357 8.56 -26.41 33.73
CA GLY A 357 8.30 -25.63 32.52
C GLY A 357 6.87 -25.12 32.42
N ASN A 358 6.60 -24.35 31.37
CA ASN A 358 5.27 -23.86 31.05
C ASN A 358 4.52 -24.89 30.22
N VAL A 359 3.31 -25.21 30.64
CA VAL A 359 2.45 -26.21 30.01
C VAL A 359 1.26 -25.51 29.36
N ALA A 360 1.09 -25.72 28.05
CA ALA A 360 -0.12 -25.32 27.36
C ALA A 360 -1.28 -26.23 27.81
N VAL A 361 -2.26 -25.66 28.50
CA VAL A 361 -3.45 -26.39 28.94
C VAL A 361 -4.42 -26.58 27.76
N GLY A 362 -4.57 -25.55 26.91
CA GLY A 362 -5.32 -25.66 25.67
C GLY A 362 -5.59 -24.33 24.98
N LYS A 363 -6.19 -24.41 23.80
CA LYS A 363 -6.79 -23.29 23.07
C LYS A 363 -8.30 -23.44 23.03
N TYR A 364 -9.00 -22.33 23.11
CA TYR A 364 -10.45 -22.29 23.29
C TYR A 364 -11.11 -21.19 22.46
N CYS A 365 -12.36 -21.44 22.07
CA CYS A 365 -13.30 -20.43 21.60
C CYS A 365 -14.42 -20.20 22.62
N ARG A 366 -15.19 -19.13 22.43
CA ARG A 366 -16.40 -18.86 23.23
C ARG A 366 -17.53 -19.85 22.94
N SER A 367 -18.58 -19.79 23.75
CA SER A 367 -19.84 -20.54 23.59
C SER A 367 -19.69 -22.06 23.69
N GLY A 368 -18.80 -22.52 24.58
CA GLY A 368 -18.67 -23.94 24.89
C GLY A 368 -19.21 -24.35 26.25
N THR A 369 -19.00 -25.61 26.60
CA THR A 369 -19.51 -26.25 27.82
C THR A 369 -18.60 -26.07 29.02
N ILE A 370 -17.34 -25.67 28.85
CA ILE A 370 -16.42 -25.48 29.98
C ILE A 370 -16.82 -24.20 30.73
N SER A 371 -17.20 -24.36 31.99
CA SER A 371 -17.66 -23.28 32.87
C SER A 371 -16.55 -22.76 33.79
N THR A 372 -15.57 -23.62 34.11
CA THR A 372 -14.58 -23.32 35.15
C THR A 372 -13.26 -24.00 34.85
N ALA A 373 -12.15 -23.33 35.15
CA ALA A 373 -10.82 -23.92 35.18
C ALA A 373 -10.13 -23.68 36.52
N LEU A 374 -9.57 -24.73 37.11
CA LEU A 374 -8.70 -24.66 38.29
C LEU A 374 -7.26 -24.94 37.88
N ILE A 375 -6.33 -24.07 38.29
CA ILE A 375 -4.89 -24.25 38.04
C ILE A 375 -4.13 -24.08 39.35
N LEU A 376 -3.22 -25.01 39.63
CA LEU A 376 -2.39 -24.98 40.82
C LEU A 376 -1.30 -23.91 40.71
N LYS A 377 -1.10 -23.13 41.80
CA LYS A 377 0.01 -22.19 42.03
C LYS A 377 0.13 -21.04 41.04
N SER A 378 0.36 -21.27 39.76
CA SER A 378 0.63 -20.21 38.79
C SER A 378 0.26 -20.60 37.37
N GLY A 379 -0.20 -19.63 36.59
CA GLY A 379 -0.54 -19.83 35.18
C GLY A 379 -0.89 -18.52 34.49
N SER A 380 -1.30 -18.61 33.23
CA SER A 380 -1.80 -17.48 32.46
C SER A 380 -3.06 -17.83 31.71
N PHE A 381 -3.90 -16.81 31.58
CA PHE A 381 -5.02 -16.79 30.65
C PHE A 381 -4.78 -15.67 29.66
N SER A 382 -4.92 -15.93 28.37
CA SER A 382 -4.78 -14.90 27.34
C SER A 382 -5.87 -14.97 26.29
N VAL A 383 -6.11 -13.84 25.63
CA VAL A 383 -6.95 -13.75 24.43
C VAL A 383 -6.17 -13.07 23.30
N ASP A 384 -6.10 -13.73 22.17
CA ASP A 384 -5.56 -13.18 20.92
C ASP A 384 -6.69 -12.54 20.11
N VAL A 385 -6.48 -11.28 19.76
CA VAL A 385 -7.41 -10.43 19.00
C VAL A 385 -6.71 -9.98 17.73
N PRO A 386 -7.15 -10.46 16.55
CA PRO A 386 -6.60 -10.02 15.28
C PRO A 386 -6.78 -8.52 15.05
N ALA A 387 -5.95 -7.96 14.17
CA ALA A 387 -6.12 -6.60 13.68
C ALA A 387 -7.56 -6.36 13.17
N GLU A 388 -8.03 -5.14 13.39
CA GLU A 388 -9.35 -4.62 12.99
C GLU A 388 -10.54 -5.27 13.72
N GLN A 389 -10.30 -6.20 14.66
CA GLN A 389 -11.33 -6.76 15.52
C GLN A 389 -11.40 -6.00 16.85
N LYS A 390 -12.60 -5.83 17.43
CA LYS A 390 -12.72 -5.27 18.78
C LYS A 390 -12.61 -6.39 19.82
N LEU A 391 -11.94 -6.14 20.95
CA LEU A 391 -12.03 -7.04 22.09
C LEU A 391 -13.44 -6.98 22.68
N GLN A 392 -13.98 -8.15 23.03
CA GLN A 392 -15.28 -8.26 23.68
C GLN A 392 -15.16 -7.84 25.15
N ASN A 393 -16.16 -7.12 25.67
CA ASN A 393 -16.15 -6.60 27.04
C ASN A 393 -16.59 -7.67 28.05
N ASP A 394 -15.80 -8.73 28.17
CA ASP A 394 -16.05 -9.81 29.12
C ASP A 394 -15.40 -9.52 30.48
N LYS A 395 -16.04 -10.02 31.54
CA LYS A 395 -15.48 -10.09 32.89
C LYS A 395 -15.52 -11.53 33.37
N PHE A 396 -14.36 -12.06 33.75
CA PHE A 396 -14.24 -13.38 34.37
C PHE A 396 -13.83 -13.23 35.84
N ASP A 397 -14.59 -13.88 36.71
CA ASP A 397 -14.30 -13.88 38.14
C ASP A 397 -13.17 -14.85 38.43
N VAL A 398 -12.25 -14.40 39.30
CA VAL A 398 -11.12 -15.18 39.78
C VAL A 398 -11.27 -15.37 41.27
N THR A 399 -11.22 -16.62 41.73
CA THR A 399 -11.39 -16.99 43.14
C THR A 399 -10.31 -17.97 43.59
N VAL A 400 -10.13 -18.11 44.90
CA VAL A 400 -9.24 -19.13 45.46
C VAL A 400 -9.90 -20.49 45.29
N GLY A 401 -9.20 -21.40 44.61
CA GLY A 401 -9.63 -22.78 44.44
C GLY A 401 -9.05 -23.69 45.53
N GLU A 402 -9.70 -24.84 45.73
CA GLU A 402 -9.20 -25.87 46.64
C GLU A 402 -7.88 -26.49 46.17
N LYS A 403 -7.21 -27.20 47.09
CA LYS A 403 -5.98 -27.93 46.76
C LYS A 403 -6.32 -29.05 45.78
N ILE A 404 -5.67 -29.04 44.63
CA ILE A 404 -5.75 -30.14 43.67
C ILE A 404 -4.79 -31.25 44.14
N LYS A 405 -5.30 -32.47 44.34
CA LYS A 405 -4.44 -33.66 44.51
C LYS A 405 -3.94 -34.09 43.14
N CYS A 406 -2.67 -33.80 42.85
CA CYS A 406 -2.01 -34.34 41.67
C CYS A 406 -1.36 -35.66 42.06
N GLU A 407 -2.03 -36.77 41.78
CA GLU A 407 -1.36 -38.07 41.79
C GLU A 407 -0.39 -38.10 40.60
N PHE A 408 0.85 -38.50 40.88
CA PHE A 408 2.03 -38.50 40.00
C PHE A 408 2.78 -37.17 39.87
N SER A 409 4.05 -37.20 40.29
CA SER A 409 5.05 -36.12 40.27
C SER A 409 5.36 -35.53 38.88
N TYR A 410 4.68 -35.99 37.83
CA TYR A 410 4.93 -35.66 36.43
C TYR A 410 3.67 -35.24 35.65
N SER A 411 2.50 -35.13 36.30
CA SER A 411 1.23 -34.79 35.66
C SER A 411 0.92 -33.28 35.74
N HIS A 412 0.39 -32.71 34.65
CA HIS A 412 -0.04 -31.32 34.63
C HIS A 412 -1.25 -31.08 35.56
N CYS A 413 -1.15 -30.14 36.50
CA CYS A 413 -2.13 -29.94 37.58
C CYS A 413 -3.21 -28.91 37.23
N PHE A 414 -4.25 -29.32 36.52
CA PHE A 414 -5.43 -28.50 36.27
C PHE A 414 -6.71 -29.35 36.19
N VAL A 415 -7.85 -28.74 36.50
CA VAL A 415 -9.18 -29.40 36.45
C VAL A 415 -10.18 -28.50 35.74
N PHE A 416 -10.96 -29.06 34.82
CA PHE A 416 -12.07 -28.38 34.16
C PHE A 416 -13.40 -28.93 34.67
N HIS A 417 -14.36 -28.03 34.88
CA HIS A 417 -15.74 -28.41 35.17
C HIS A 417 -16.64 -27.98 34.00
N PRO A 418 -17.51 -28.87 33.49
CA PRO A 418 -18.54 -28.50 32.54
C PRO A 418 -19.64 -27.66 33.21
N LYS A 419 -20.51 -27.07 32.38
CA LYS A 419 -21.78 -26.47 32.81
C LYS A 419 -22.78 -27.52 33.25
#